data_AF-A0A265NBC2-F1
#
_entry.id   AF-A0A265NBC2-F1
#
_cell.length_a   1.000
_cell.length_b   1.000
_cell.length_c   1.000
_cell.angle_alpha   90.00
_cell.angle_beta   90.00
_cell.angle_gamma   90.00
#
_symmetry.space_group_name_H-M   'P 1'
#
loop_
_entity.id
_entity.type
_entity.pdbx_description
1 polymer ?
#
loop_
_entity_poly.entity_id
_entity_poly.type
_entity_poly.pdbx_seq_one_letter_code
_entity_poly.pdbx_strand_id
1 'polypeptide(L)'
;MNSILPGHLFLIDFSTVAQDYSFIFYLAILTLAFSVVLRTTKLFIIQLLLFLALGFPAISSFTAVFAALQVGLTTVTIYKYLKALDRNYNLVIEKTHEIPPNITSGSQNGSQSSFF
;
A
#
# COMPACT_ATOMS: atom_id res chain seq x y z
N MET A 1 11.26 -38.82 -31.51
CA MET A 1 12.44 -38.22 -30.87
C MET A 1 12.30 -36.71 -30.91
N ASN A 2 12.71 -36.04 -29.83
CA ASN A 2 12.62 -34.61 -29.50
C ASN A 2 11.34 -34.14 -28.79
N SER A 3 11.27 -34.58 -27.53
CA SER A 3 11.00 -33.76 -26.33
C SER A 3 10.43 -32.36 -26.55
N ILE A 4 9.13 -32.24 -26.31
CA ILE A 4 8.48 -30.98 -25.91
C ILE A 4 9.04 -30.65 -24.53
N LEU A 5 9.97 -29.70 -24.47
CA LEU A 5 10.43 -29.10 -23.22
C LEU A 5 9.19 -28.50 -22.52
N PRO A 6 8.80 -28.95 -21.32
CA PRO A 6 7.79 -28.24 -20.55
C PRO A 6 8.48 -27.00 -19.98
N GLY A 7 8.51 -25.95 -20.77
CA GLY A 7 8.71 -24.61 -20.26
C GLY A 7 7.51 -24.28 -19.38
N HIS A 8 7.52 -24.73 -18.13
CA HIS A 8 6.67 -24.16 -17.08
C HIS A 8 7.13 -22.71 -16.92
N LEU A 9 6.59 -21.84 -17.77
CA LEU A 9 6.51 -20.43 -17.44
C LEU A 9 5.83 -20.38 -16.07
N PHE A 10 6.54 -19.90 -15.07
CA PHE A 10 5.98 -19.53 -13.78
C PHE A 10 5.02 -18.37 -14.03
N LEU A 11 3.85 -18.68 -14.57
CA LEU A 11 2.80 -17.71 -14.82
C LEU A 11 2.28 -17.29 -13.44
N ILE A 12 2.17 -15.98 -13.27
CA ILE A 12 1.57 -15.39 -12.09
C ILE A 12 0.08 -15.73 -12.16
N ASP A 13 -0.40 -16.52 -11.20
CA ASP A 13 -1.80 -16.93 -11.10
C ASP A 13 -2.38 -16.47 -9.76
N PHE A 14 -3.41 -15.63 -9.85
CA PHE A 14 -4.11 -15.08 -8.69
C PHE A 14 -5.40 -15.83 -8.38
N SER A 15 -5.81 -16.81 -9.19
CA SER A 15 -7.10 -17.48 -9.08
C SER A 15 -7.29 -18.16 -7.72
N THR A 16 -6.28 -18.90 -7.26
CA THR A 16 -6.29 -19.58 -5.96
C THR A 16 -6.39 -18.60 -4.80
N VAL A 17 -5.61 -17.51 -4.83
CA VAL A 17 -5.65 -16.49 -3.76
C VAL A 17 -6.97 -15.71 -3.78
N ALA A 18 -7.52 -15.44 -4.96
CA ALA A 18 -8.79 -14.74 -5.10
C ALA A 18 -9.97 -15.60 -4.60
N GLN A 19 -9.93 -16.93 -4.78
CA GLN A 19 -11.00 -17.82 -4.35
C GLN A 19 -10.86 -18.21 -2.87
N ASP A 20 -9.70 -18.72 -2.47
CA ASP A 20 -9.49 -19.28 -1.12
C ASP A 20 -9.20 -18.19 -0.07
N TYR A 21 -8.62 -17.07 -0.51
CA TYR A 21 -8.12 -15.98 0.35
C TYR A 21 -8.60 -14.60 -0.11
N SER A 22 -9.84 -14.53 -0.60
CA SER A 22 -10.48 -13.31 -1.15
C SER A 22 -10.29 -12.06 -0.27
N PHE A 23 -10.39 -12.21 1.07
CA PHE A 23 -10.20 -11.13 2.02
C PHE A 23 -8.80 -10.49 1.96
N ILE A 24 -7.74 -11.31 1.91
CA ILE A 24 -6.35 -10.83 1.85
C ILE A 24 -6.11 -10.12 0.52
N PHE A 25 -6.68 -10.67 -0.56
CA PHE A 25 -6.60 -10.08 -1.89
C PHE A 25 -7.25 -8.69 -1.93
N TYR A 26 -8.45 -8.53 -1.35
CA TYR A 26 -9.11 -7.22 -1.25
C TYR A 26 -8.33 -6.23 -0.39
N LEU A 27 -7.78 -6.67 0.74
CA LEU A 27 -6.91 -5.82 1.56
C LEU A 27 -5.67 -5.37 0.79
N ALA A 28 -5.07 -6.24 -0.01
CA ALA A 28 -3.90 -5.91 -0.80
C ALA A 28 -4.20 -4.82 -1.84
N ILE A 29 -5.33 -4.91 -2.54
CA ILE A 29 -5.80 -3.89 -3.49
C ILE A 29 -6.08 -2.56 -2.78
N LEU A 30 -6.81 -2.61 -1.66
CA LEU A 30 -7.20 -1.42 -0.91
C LEU A 30 -5.99 -0.69 -0.32
N THR A 31 -5.04 -1.44 0.24
CA THR A 31 -3.78 -0.87 0.75
C THR A 31 -2.91 -0.32 -0.37
N LEU A 32 -2.92 -0.94 -1.56
CA LEU A 32 -2.26 -0.41 -2.74
C LEU A 32 -2.86 0.93 -3.17
N ALA A 33 -4.19 1.05 -3.21
CA ALA A 33 -4.87 2.32 -3.49
C ALA A 33 -4.50 3.41 -2.47
N PHE A 34 -4.52 3.12 -1.17
CA PHE A 34 -4.10 4.09 -0.15
C PHE A 34 -2.62 4.48 -0.26
N SER A 35 -1.75 3.55 -0.65
CA SER A 35 -0.32 3.85 -0.85
C SER A 35 -0.10 4.88 -1.97
N VAL A 36 -0.92 4.83 -3.02
CA VAL A 36 -0.91 5.82 -4.12
C VAL A 36 -1.40 7.19 -3.62
N VAL A 37 -2.50 7.22 -2.84
CA VAL A 37 -3.05 8.47 -2.26
C VAL A 37 -2.06 9.14 -1.32
N LEU A 38 -1.37 8.36 -0.49
CA LEU A 38 -0.32 8.85 0.41
C LEU A 38 0.94 9.34 -0.32
N ARG A 39 1.03 9.15 -1.64
CA ARG A 39 2.19 9.51 -2.49
C ARG A 39 3.51 9.01 -1.89
N THR A 40 3.50 7.86 -1.23
CA THR A 40 4.71 7.31 -0.60
C THR A 40 5.27 6.23 -1.50
N THR A 41 6.20 6.58 -2.39
CA THR A 41 6.78 5.65 -3.39
C THR A 41 7.35 4.38 -2.75
N LYS A 42 7.94 4.50 -1.55
CA LYS A 42 8.48 3.34 -0.81
C LYS A 42 7.40 2.33 -0.40
N LEU A 43 6.27 2.81 0.14
CA LEU A 43 5.17 1.94 0.54
C LEU A 43 4.47 1.33 -0.67
N PHE A 44 4.34 2.11 -1.74
CA PHE A 44 3.81 1.61 -3.00
C PHE A 44 4.65 0.45 -3.56
N ILE A 45 5.99 0.60 -3.60
CA ILE A 45 6.88 -0.47 -4.09
C ILE A 45 6.76 -1.72 -3.22
N ILE A 46 6.77 -1.57 -1.88
CA ILE A 46 6.63 -2.71 -0.97
C ILE A 46 5.29 -3.42 -1.19
N GLN A 47 4.19 -2.66 -1.28
CA GLN A 47 2.86 -3.23 -1.49
C GLN A 47 2.72 -3.90 -2.85
N LEU A 48 3.30 -3.31 -3.90
CA LEU A 48 3.31 -3.87 -5.25
C LEU A 48 4.09 -5.19 -5.29
N LEU A 49 5.27 -5.24 -4.66
CA LEU A 49 6.07 -6.45 -4.57
C LEU A 49 5.34 -7.55 -3.80
N LEU A 50 4.70 -7.21 -2.68
CA LEU A 50 3.94 -8.16 -1.88
C LEU A 50 2.72 -8.68 -2.65
N PHE A 51 2.03 -7.81 -3.39
CA PHE A 51 0.93 -8.20 -4.27
C PHE A 51 1.39 -9.15 -5.38
N LEU A 52 2.49 -8.84 -6.07
CA LEU A 52 3.04 -9.74 -7.10
C LEU A 52 3.51 -11.07 -6.52
N ALA A 53 4.10 -11.06 -5.33
CA ALA A 53 4.53 -12.27 -4.63
C ALA A 53 3.36 -13.23 -4.37
N LEU A 54 2.16 -12.73 -4.07
CA LEU A 54 0.98 -13.56 -3.86
C LEU A 54 0.57 -14.38 -5.09
N GLY A 55 0.90 -13.94 -6.30
CA GLY A 55 0.55 -14.66 -7.53
C GLY A 55 1.53 -15.79 -7.89
N PHE A 56 2.57 -16.03 -7.10
CA PHE A 56 3.48 -17.16 -7.32
C PHE A 56 2.98 -18.42 -6.61
N PRO A 57 2.76 -19.54 -7.33
CA PRO A 57 2.20 -20.76 -6.74
C PRO A 57 3.10 -21.40 -5.67
N ALA A 58 4.42 -21.18 -5.76
CA ALA A 58 5.41 -21.64 -4.78
C ALA A 58 5.25 -21.00 -3.38
N ILE A 59 4.48 -19.92 -3.26
CA ILE A 59 4.32 -19.14 -2.03
C ILE A 59 3.06 -19.57 -1.24
N SER A 60 2.23 -20.45 -1.79
CA SER A 60 1.02 -21.01 -1.15
C SER A 60 1.24 -21.66 0.23
N SER A 61 2.45 -22.14 0.53
CA SER A 61 2.78 -22.66 1.87
C SER A 61 3.03 -21.55 2.90
N PHE A 62 3.33 -20.33 2.44
CA PHE A 62 3.64 -19.17 3.28
C PHE A 62 2.47 -18.19 3.40
N THR A 63 1.27 -18.54 2.90
CA THR A 63 0.12 -17.64 2.81
C THR A 63 -0.24 -17.00 4.15
N ALA A 64 -0.12 -17.74 5.26
CA ALA A 64 -0.35 -17.19 6.60
C ALA A 64 0.65 -16.07 6.99
N VAL A 65 1.91 -16.20 6.60
CA VAL A 65 2.94 -15.17 6.82
C VAL A 65 2.63 -13.94 5.96
N PHE A 66 2.27 -14.15 4.70
CA PHE A 66 1.86 -13.06 3.81
C PHE A 66 0.59 -12.35 4.30
N ALA A 67 -0.38 -13.11 4.83
CA ALA A 67 -1.59 -12.56 5.45
C ALA A 67 -1.23 -11.65 6.63
N ALA A 68 -0.37 -12.11 7.53
CA ALA A 68 0.07 -11.32 8.68
C ALA A 68 0.81 -10.03 8.25
N LEU A 69 1.71 -10.14 7.26
CA LEU A 69 2.39 -8.98 6.69
C LEU A 69 1.42 -8.00 6.04
N GLN A 70 0.43 -8.50 5.29
CA GLN A 70 -0.58 -7.68 4.62
C GLN A 70 -1.44 -6.93 5.64
N VAL A 71 -1.87 -7.58 6.73
CA VAL A 71 -2.62 -6.94 7.81
C VAL A 71 -1.77 -5.88 8.52
N GLY A 72 -0.51 -6.18 8.80
CA GLY A 72 0.43 -5.23 9.41
C GLY A 72 0.65 -3.99 8.54
N LEU A 73 0.95 -4.18 7.25
CA LEU A 73 1.12 -3.09 6.28
C LEU A 73 -0.14 -2.25 6.12
N THR A 74 -1.31 -2.90 6.07
CA THR A 74 -2.60 -2.21 5.99
C THR A 74 -2.81 -1.32 7.21
N THR A 75 -2.56 -1.84 8.42
CA THR A 75 -2.70 -1.09 9.68
C THR A 75 -1.77 0.12 9.69
N VAL A 76 -0.50 -0.05 9.31
CA VAL A 76 0.47 1.06 9.22
C VAL A 76 0.03 2.10 8.18
N THR A 77 -0.48 1.65 7.04
CA THR A 77 -0.94 2.54 5.96
C THR A 77 -2.14 3.38 6.41
N ILE A 78 -3.12 2.76 7.08
CA ILE A 78 -4.27 3.46 7.67
C ILE A 78 -3.81 4.48 8.71
N TYR A 79 -2.91 4.11 9.62
CA TYR A 79 -2.38 5.04 10.61
C TYR A 79 -1.71 6.25 9.96
N LYS A 80 -0.88 6.04 8.93
CA LYS A 80 -0.25 7.14 8.19
C LYS A 80 -1.27 7.99 7.43
N TYR A 81 -2.33 7.37 6.92
CA TYR A 81 -3.44 8.08 6.26
C TYR A 81 -4.19 8.99 7.22
N LEU A 82 -4.55 8.51 8.42
CA LEU A 82 -5.18 9.33 9.46
C LEU A 82 -4.30 10.53 9.84
N LYS A 83 -3.01 10.29 10.06
CA LYS A 83 -2.05 11.37 10.36
C LYS A 83 -1.94 12.39 9.23
N ALA A 84 -2.05 11.95 7.97
CA ALA A 84 -2.05 12.85 6.82
C ALA A 84 -3.35 13.68 6.74
N LEU A 85 -4.50 13.08 7.09
CA LEU A 85 -5.77 13.80 7.19
C LEU A 85 -5.73 14.87 8.28
N ASP A 86 -5.31 14.53 9.50
CA ASP A 86 -5.21 15.49 10.61
C ASP A 86 -4.31 16.67 10.24
N ARG A 87 -3.19 16.38 9.57
CA ARG A 87 -2.27 17.42 9.10
C ARG A 87 -2.90 18.31 8.02
N ASN A 88 -3.62 17.73 7.06
CA ASN A 88 -4.32 18.49 6.03
C ASN A 88 -5.44 19.35 6.62
N TYR A 89 -6.17 18.82 7.60
CA TYR A 89 -7.21 19.56 8.30
C TYR A 89 -6.61 20.76 9.03
N ASN A 90 -5.54 20.57 9.79
CA ASN A 90 -4.83 21.66 10.46
C ASN A 90 -4.28 22.70 9.47
N LEU A 91 -3.78 22.28 8.30
CA LEU A 91 -3.36 23.21 7.25
C LEU A 91 -4.50 24.06 6.70
N VAL A 92 -5.72 23.49 6.58
CA VAL A 92 -6.90 24.24 6.14
C VAL A 92 -7.29 25.27 7.21
N ILE A 93 -7.31 24.88 8.49
CA ILE A 93 -7.64 25.79 9.61
C ILE A 93 -6.60 26.91 9.75
N GLU A 94 -5.30 26.61 9.58
CA GLU A 94 -4.27 27.66 9.54
C GLU A 94 -4.47 28.63 8.38
N LYS A 95 -4.85 28.13 7.19
CA LYS A 95 -5.13 28.99 6.03
C LYS A 95 -6.37 29.87 6.22
N THR A 96 -7.36 29.42 6.99
CA THR A 96 -8.53 30.23 7.35
C THR A 96 -8.27 31.17 8.53
N HIS A 97 -7.05 31.20 9.08
CA HIS A 97 -6.63 32.04 10.22
C HIS A 97 -7.45 31.81 11.49
N GLU A 98 -8.08 30.64 11.63
CA GLU A 98 -8.81 30.26 12.84
C GLU A 98 -7.87 29.83 13.98
N ILE A 99 -6.65 29.39 13.66
CA ILE A 99 -5.58 29.06 14.61
C ILE A 99 -4.27 29.74 14.21
N PRO A 100 -3.37 30.06 15.16
CA PRO A 100 -2.08 30.65 14.84
C PRO A 100 -1.24 29.70 13.97
N PRO A 101 -0.48 30.24 12.98
CA PRO A 101 0.28 29.44 12.03
C PRO A 101 1.46 28.74 12.72
N ASN A 102 1.32 27.44 12.99
CA ASN A 102 2.38 26.62 13.57
C ASN A 102 3.07 25.77 12.49
N ILE A 103 2.34 25.38 11.44
CA ILE A 103 2.83 24.57 10.32
C ILE A 103 3.31 25.47 9.17
N THR A 104 2.66 26.61 8.96
CA THR A 104 2.94 27.54 7.83
C THR A 104 3.96 28.66 8.16
N SER A 105 4.37 28.83 9.43
CA SER A 105 5.21 29.96 9.87
C SER A 105 6.69 29.88 9.49
N GLY A 106 7.19 28.71 9.03
CA GLY A 106 8.60 28.51 8.70
C GLY A 106 8.92 28.05 7.27
N SER A 107 7.92 27.84 6.41
CA SER A 107 8.12 27.28 5.06
C SER A 107 7.14 27.87 4.05
N GLN A 108 7.65 28.25 2.87
CA GLN A 108 6.88 28.87 1.80
C GLN A 108 5.64 28.04 1.42
N ASN A 109 4.46 28.66 1.62
CA ASN A 109 3.17 28.32 1.01
C ASN A 109 2.48 27.00 1.39
N GLY A 110 2.92 26.26 2.40
CA GLY A 110 2.22 25.05 2.86
C GLY A 110 2.10 23.94 1.78
N SER A 111 2.89 24.04 0.71
CA SER A 111 2.99 23.04 -0.36
C SER A 111 4.09 22.05 -0.01
N GLN A 112 3.71 20.86 0.42
CA GLN A 112 4.65 19.77 0.72
C GLN A 112 4.54 18.69 -0.38
N SER A 113 5.69 18.17 -0.84
CA SER A 113 5.72 17.22 -1.96
C SER A 113 5.25 15.81 -1.59
N SER A 114 5.33 15.44 -0.31
CA SER A 114 4.83 14.19 0.26
C SER A 114 4.32 14.40 1.69
N PHE A 115 3.42 13.51 2.15
CA PHE A 115 2.93 13.54 3.53
C PHE A 115 3.94 13.00 4.55
N PHE A 116 5.03 12.36 4.09
CA PHE A 116 6.22 11.95 4.84
C PHE A 116 7.42 11.74 3.91
#